data_AF-A0A1X4HUZ5-F1
#
_entry.id   AF-A0A1X4HUZ5-F1
#
_cell.length_a   1.000
_cell.length_b   1.000
_cell.length_c   1.000
_cell.angle_alpha   90.00
_cell.angle_beta   90.00
_cell.angle_gamma   90.00
#
_symmetry.space_group_name_H-M   'P 1'
#
loop_
_entity.id
_entity.type
_entity.pdbx_description
1 polymer ?
#
loop_
_entity_poly.entity_id
_entity_poly.type
_entity_poly.pdbx_seq_one_letter_code
_entity_poly.pdbx_strand_id
1 'polypeptide(L)'
;MPVPGSAVADAYARLAEAFPALAVTELGTGEAAPTGGGWVAASALAEGGSELERFLAWDDTQVLRDYGQQGRPDVIASFGLHRYAWPACLLITVPWFLHRRVPYYPATHVSFDRTAAGLAVGRMAVRPDGFACLPGDPAAALSGARVVPDEEALRAAVRE
;
A
#
# COMPACT_ATOMS: atom_id res chain seq x y z
N MET A 1 11.11 -26.59 -4.94
CA MET A 1 11.41 -25.28 -4.33
C MET A 1 10.66 -25.19 -3.01
N PRO A 2 11.24 -24.63 -1.95
CA PRO A 2 10.52 -24.41 -0.70
C PRO A 2 9.34 -23.47 -0.93
N VAL A 3 8.21 -23.72 -0.25
CA VAL A 3 7.06 -22.81 -0.25
C VAL A 3 7.49 -21.55 0.52
N PRO A 4 7.29 -20.35 -0.04
CA PRO A 4 7.61 -19.11 0.68
C PRO A 4 6.67 -18.93 1.87
N GLY A 5 7.12 -18.25 2.93
CA GLY A 5 6.28 -18.00 4.12
C GLY A 5 5.18 -16.96 3.89
N SER A 6 5.33 -16.11 2.86
CA SER A 6 4.38 -15.07 2.47
C SER A 6 4.44 -14.87 0.94
N ALA A 7 3.31 -14.49 0.35
CA ALA A 7 3.24 -14.17 -1.07
C ALA A 7 3.97 -12.86 -1.44
N VAL A 8 4.15 -11.95 -0.47
CA VAL A 8 4.60 -10.56 -0.69
C VAL A 8 5.87 -10.18 0.06
N ALA A 9 6.25 -10.91 1.11
CA ALA A 9 7.40 -10.54 1.97
C ALA A 9 8.70 -10.35 1.19
N ASP A 10 9.04 -11.29 0.29
CA ASP A 10 10.25 -11.19 -0.54
C ASP A 10 10.24 -9.95 -1.45
N ALA A 11 9.06 -9.60 -1.98
CA ALA A 11 8.89 -8.43 -2.82
C ALA A 11 9.10 -7.13 -2.03
N TYR A 12 8.56 -7.07 -0.81
CA TYR A 12 8.70 -5.91 0.07
C TYR A 12 10.09 -5.78 0.69
N ALA A 13 10.79 -6.89 0.93
CA ALA A 13 12.20 -6.87 1.28
C ALA A 13 13.03 -6.23 0.15
N ARG A 14 12.78 -6.62 -1.11
CA ARG A 14 13.42 -5.99 -2.28
C ARG A 14 13.06 -4.52 -2.45
N LEU A 15 11.81 -4.14 -2.18
CA LEU A 15 11.40 -2.74 -2.19
C LEU A 15 12.16 -1.92 -1.15
N ALA A 16 12.30 -2.43 0.08
CA ALA A 16 13.03 -1.75 1.15
C ALA A 16 14.52 -1.58 0.82
N GLU A 17 15.15 -2.55 0.16
CA GLU A 17 16.53 -2.46 -0.33
C GLU A 17 16.69 -1.37 -1.41
N ALA A 18 15.79 -1.34 -2.39
CA ALA A 18 15.89 -0.43 -3.54
C ALA A 18 15.38 1.00 -3.24
N PHE A 19 14.44 1.14 -2.32
CA PHE A 19 13.76 2.38 -2.01
C PHE A 19 13.54 2.55 -0.49
N PRO A 20 14.61 2.88 0.27
CA PRO A 20 14.57 2.91 1.74
C PRO A 20 13.74 4.08 2.31
N ALA A 21 13.18 4.94 1.46
CA ALA A 21 12.29 6.03 1.87
C ALA A 21 10.86 5.57 2.22
N LEU A 22 10.51 4.30 1.91
CA LEU A 22 9.24 3.67 2.22
C LEU A 22 9.46 2.35 2.95
N ALA A 23 8.74 2.14 4.05
CA ALA A 23 8.66 0.83 4.71
C ALA A 23 7.28 0.21 4.52
N VAL A 24 7.24 -1.11 4.30
CA VAL A 24 5.99 -1.89 4.23
C VAL A 24 6.09 -3.03 5.22
N THR A 25 5.15 -3.10 6.15
CA THR A 25 5.04 -4.15 7.14
C THR A 25 3.81 -5.00 6.83
N GLU A 26 4.02 -6.30 6.58
CA GLU A 26 2.93 -7.27 6.54
C GLU A 26 2.50 -7.61 7.97
N LEU A 27 1.22 -7.40 8.28
CA LEU A 27 0.63 -7.67 9.59
C LEU A 27 0.32 -9.17 9.71
N GLY A 28 0.65 -9.74 10.88
CA GLY A 28 0.35 -11.12 11.19
C GLY A 28 -1.15 -11.41 11.31
N THR A 29 -1.50 -12.70 11.30
CA THR A 29 -2.89 -13.14 11.56
C THR A 29 -3.33 -12.69 12.95
N GLY A 30 -4.44 -11.94 13.01
CA GLY A 30 -5.00 -11.43 14.27
C GLY A 30 -4.27 -10.22 14.87
N GLU A 31 -3.15 -9.78 14.28
CA GLU A 31 -2.51 -8.53 14.68
C GLU A 31 -3.43 -7.35 14.38
N ALA A 32 -3.60 -6.41 15.32
CA ALA A 32 -4.44 -5.25 15.09
C ALA A 32 -3.79 -4.28 14.10
N ALA A 33 -4.59 -3.68 13.21
CA ALA A 33 -4.08 -2.60 12.37
C ALA A 33 -3.71 -1.40 13.25
N PRO A 34 -2.61 -0.68 12.95
CA PRO A 34 -2.21 0.47 13.74
C PRO A 34 -3.24 1.60 13.61
N THR A 35 -3.49 2.27 14.73
CA THR A 35 -4.43 3.40 14.84
C THR A 35 -3.79 4.56 15.57
N GLY A 36 -4.30 5.77 15.33
CA GLY A 36 -3.83 6.99 16.00
C GLY A 36 -2.46 7.50 15.51
N GLY A 37 -2.05 8.65 16.05
CA GLY A 37 -0.84 9.33 15.60
C GLY A 37 -0.89 9.71 14.12
N GLY A 38 0.17 9.41 13.38
CA GLY A 38 0.26 9.64 11.93
C GLY A 38 -0.48 8.62 11.08
N TRP A 39 -1.02 7.54 11.67
CA TRP A 39 -1.71 6.50 10.93
C TRP A 39 -3.09 6.94 10.45
N VAL A 40 -3.41 6.56 9.22
CA VAL A 40 -4.73 6.65 8.61
C VAL A 40 -5.03 5.36 7.84
N ALA A 41 -6.24 4.83 8.00
CA ALA A 41 -6.69 3.68 7.22
C ALA A 41 -7.09 4.11 5.81
N ALA A 42 -6.81 3.29 4.80
CA ALA A 42 -7.21 3.57 3.42
C ALA A 42 -8.74 3.66 3.27
N SER A 43 -9.50 2.87 4.03
CA SER A 43 -10.96 3.00 4.09
C SER A 43 -11.41 4.37 4.60
N ALA A 44 -10.74 4.92 5.63
CA ALA A 44 -11.06 6.25 6.16
C ALA A 44 -10.75 7.37 5.15
N LEU A 45 -9.69 7.23 4.34
CA LEU A 45 -9.41 8.15 3.23
C LEU A 45 -10.51 8.09 2.15
N ALA A 46 -11.03 6.90 1.86
CA ALA A 46 -12.07 6.69 0.87
C ALA A 46 -13.46 7.14 1.34
N GLU A 47 -13.79 6.93 2.62
CA GLU A 47 -15.03 7.41 3.26
C GLU A 47 -15.06 8.94 3.39
N GLY A 48 -13.89 9.58 3.55
CA GLY A 48 -13.76 11.02 3.70
C GLY A 48 -13.97 11.49 5.14
N GLY A 49 -14.35 12.76 5.31
CA GLY A 49 -14.57 13.38 6.62
C GLY A 49 -13.27 13.74 7.34
N SER A 50 -13.30 13.72 8.68
CA SER A 50 -12.24 14.30 9.53
C SER A 50 -10.87 13.65 9.33
N GLU A 51 -10.83 12.36 9.01
CA GLU A 51 -9.58 11.63 8.76
C GLU A 51 -8.91 12.07 7.45
N LEU A 52 -9.71 12.26 6.40
CA LEU A 52 -9.24 12.82 5.13
C LEU A 52 -8.82 14.29 5.31
N GLU A 53 -9.62 15.10 6.00
CA GLU A 53 -9.30 16.50 6.29
C GLU A 53 -7.97 16.62 7.05
N ARG A 54 -7.76 15.78 8.06
CA ARG A 54 -6.51 15.71 8.83
C ARG A 54 -5.33 15.30 7.95
N PHE A 55 -5.52 14.33 7.06
CA PHE A 55 -4.50 13.89 6.12
C PHE A 55 -4.10 15.01 5.14
N LEU A 56 -5.07 15.80 4.66
CA LEU A 56 -4.87 16.93 3.75
C LEU A 56 -4.33 18.19 4.44
N ALA A 57 -4.61 18.39 5.74
CA ALA A 57 -4.12 19.55 6.48
C ALA A 57 -2.59 19.65 6.51
N TRP A 58 -1.91 18.51 6.40
CA TRP A 58 -0.45 18.49 6.25
C TRP A 58 -0.01 19.20 4.97
N ASP A 59 -0.67 18.89 3.86
CA ASP A 59 -0.42 19.50 2.55
C ASP A 59 -0.71 20.99 2.55
N ASP A 60 -1.85 21.38 3.12
CA ASP A 60 -2.24 22.78 3.24
C ASP A 60 -1.22 23.58 4.08
N THR A 61 -0.80 23.02 5.21
CA THR A 61 0.22 23.63 6.08
C THR A 61 1.57 23.77 5.37
N GLN A 62 1.99 22.74 4.62
CA GLN A 62 3.23 22.80 3.86
C GLN A 62 3.16 23.89 2.79
N VAL A 63 2.07 23.94 2.01
CA VAL A 63 1.91 24.92 0.92
C VAL A 63 1.93 26.35 1.47
N LEU A 64 1.21 26.61 2.56
CA LEU A 64 1.20 27.93 3.19
C LEU A 64 2.60 28.34 3.67
N ARG A 65 3.34 27.42 4.27
CA ARG A 65 4.69 27.68 4.77
C ARG A 65 5.69 27.93 3.64
N ASP A 66 5.62 27.17 2.56
CA ASP A 66 6.60 27.20 1.48
C ASP A 66 6.31 28.34 0.47
N TYR A 67 5.04 28.73 0.31
CA TYR A 67 4.61 29.71 -0.71
C TYR A 67 3.94 30.97 -0.14
N GLY A 68 3.68 31.05 1.16
CA GLY A 68 3.04 32.20 1.80
C GLY A 68 1.56 32.41 1.42
N GLN A 69 0.95 31.44 0.73
CA GLN A 69 -0.45 31.48 0.29
C GLN A 69 -1.12 30.14 0.55
N GLN A 70 -2.42 30.17 0.87
CA GLN A 70 -3.19 28.93 1.03
C GLN A 70 -3.30 28.19 -0.30
N GLY A 71 -3.19 26.86 -0.23
CA GLY A 71 -3.39 26.02 -1.40
C GLY A 71 -4.85 26.03 -1.81
N ARG A 72 -5.12 25.98 -3.12
CA ARG A 72 -6.48 25.70 -3.58
C ARG A 72 -6.90 24.28 -3.11
N PRO A 73 -8.14 24.08 -2.64
CA PRO A 73 -8.56 22.78 -2.11
C PRO A 73 -8.38 21.60 -3.07
N ASP A 74 -8.61 21.80 -4.37
CA ASP A 74 -8.44 20.76 -5.41
C ASP A 74 -6.97 20.38 -5.64
N VAL A 75 -6.06 21.34 -5.48
CA VAL A 75 -4.61 21.10 -5.54
C VAL A 75 -4.15 20.31 -4.32
N ILE A 76 -4.61 20.70 -3.12
CA ILE A 76 -4.32 19.99 -1.87
C ILE A 76 -4.83 18.55 -1.94
N ALA A 77 -6.06 18.34 -2.40
CA ALA A 77 -6.62 17.01 -2.62
C ALA A 77 -5.77 16.18 -3.59
N SER A 78 -5.27 16.80 -4.67
CA SER A 78 -4.41 16.13 -5.65
C SER A 78 -3.06 15.71 -5.05
N PHE A 79 -2.45 16.53 -4.19
CA PHE A 79 -1.24 16.13 -3.47
C PHE A 79 -1.50 15.00 -2.48
N GLY A 80 -2.59 15.08 -1.71
CA GLY A 80 -3.00 14.00 -0.82
C GLY A 80 -3.20 12.69 -1.58
N LEU A 81 -3.93 12.73 -2.70
CA LEU A 81 -4.14 11.58 -3.57
C LEU A 81 -2.80 11.01 -4.05
N HIS A 82 -1.91 11.83 -4.60
CA HIS A 82 -0.62 11.35 -5.09
C HIS A 82 0.23 10.72 -3.97
N ARG A 83 0.27 11.35 -2.80
CA ARG A 83 1.06 10.89 -1.64
C ARG A 83 0.57 9.57 -1.05
N TYR A 84 -0.71 9.25 -1.21
CA TYR A 84 -1.24 7.94 -0.85
C TYR A 84 -1.16 6.93 -2.01
N ALA A 85 -1.64 7.31 -3.20
CA ALA A 85 -1.79 6.40 -4.33
C ALA A 85 -0.45 5.88 -4.84
N TRP A 86 0.58 6.74 -4.90
CA TRP A 86 1.90 6.32 -5.38
C TRP A 86 2.52 5.18 -4.54
N PRO A 87 2.66 5.27 -3.20
CA PRO A 87 3.14 4.15 -2.42
C PRO A 87 2.15 2.97 -2.39
N ALA A 88 0.84 3.21 -2.44
CA ALA A 88 -0.16 2.13 -2.50
C ALA A 88 -0.03 1.30 -3.79
N CYS A 89 0.28 1.92 -4.93
CA CYS A 89 0.55 1.21 -6.17
C CYS A 89 1.77 0.27 -6.05
N LEU A 90 2.77 0.59 -5.23
CA LEU A 90 3.93 -0.28 -5.01
C LEU A 90 3.55 -1.59 -4.29
N LEU A 91 2.50 -1.59 -3.48
CA LEU A 91 1.97 -2.80 -2.83
C LEU A 91 1.51 -3.86 -3.83
N ILE A 92 1.05 -3.43 -5.01
CA ILE A 92 0.57 -4.31 -6.08
C ILE A 92 1.66 -4.54 -7.13
N THR A 93 2.28 -3.46 -7.60
CA THR A 93 3.18 -3.50 -8.76
C THR A 93 4.50 -4.20 -8.48
N VAL A 94 5.03 -4.14 -7.25
CA VAL A 94 6.30 -4.79 -6.92
C VAL A 94 6.15 -6.31 -6.84
N PRO A 95 5.18 -6.90 -6.10
CA PRO A 95 4.94 -8.35 -6.15
C PRO A 95 4.57 -8.85 -7.56
N TRP A 96 3.81 -8.05 -8.31
CA TRP A 96 3.49 -8.33 -9.70
C TRP A 96 4.73 -8.45 -10.57
N PHE A 97 5.59 -7.44 -10.53
CA PHE A 97 6.77 -7.35 -11.40
C PHE A 97 7.82 -8.41 -11.06
N LEU A 98 8.09 -8.62 -9.77
CA LEU A 98 9.16 -9.53 -9.32
C LEU A 98 8.74 -11.00 -9.35
N HIS A 99 7.48 -11.29 -9.02
CA HIS A 99 7.04 -12.66 -8.75
C HIS A 99 5.81 -13.09 -9.54
N ARG A 100 5.23 -12.23 -10.37
CA ARG A 100 3.96 -12.51 -11.07
C ARG A 100 2.83 -12.88 -10.09
N ARG A 101 2.77 -12.15 -8.97
CA ARG A 101 1.72 -12.28 -7.95
C ARG A 101 0.92 -10.99 -7.83
N VAL A 102 -0.40 -11.09 -7.77
CA VAL A 102 -1.30 -9.94 -7.53
C VAL A 102 -1.88 -10.07 -6.13
N PRO A 103 -1.39 -9.34 -5.13
CA PRO A 103 -2.01 -9.34 -3.81
C PRO A 103 -3.37 -8.66 -3.87
N TYR A 104 -4.33 -9.16 -3.09
CA TYR A 104 -5.61 -8.47 -2.87
C TYR A 104 -5.57 -7.72 -1.54
N TYR A 105 -5.91 -6.44 -1.55
CA TYR A 105 -5.95 -5.58 -0.37
C TYR A 105 -7.31 -4.88 -0.27
N PRO A 106 -8.23 -5.36 0.59
CA PRO A 106 -9.36 -4.55 1.03
C PRO A 106 -8.87 -3.21 1.58
N ALA A 107 -9.63 -2.13 1.36
CA ALA A 107 -9.26 -0.80 1.89
C ALA A 107 -9.16 -0.77 3.43
N THR A 108 -9.83 -1.69 4.12
CA THR A 108 -9.74 -1.88 5.57
C THR A 108 -8.45 -2.57 6.02
N HIS A 109 -7.66 -3.12 5.10
CA HIS A 109 -6.44 -3.88 5.37
C HIS A 109 -5.16 -3.09 5.07
N VAL A 110 -5.27 -1.79 4.78
CA VAL A 110 -4.12 -0.92 4.49
C VAL A 110 -4.17 0.29 5.41
N SER A 111 -3.12 0.47 6.21
CA SER A 111 -2.89 1.68 6.99
C SER A 111 -1.62 2.37 6.50
N PHE A 112 -1.64 3.70 6.46
CA PHE A 112 -0.54 4.52 5.98
C PHE A 112 -0.16 5.59 7.01
N ASP A 113 1.13 5.79 7.22
CA ASP A 113 1.69 6.85 8.06
C ASP A 113 2.81 7.56 7.28
N ARG A 114 2.46 8.72 6.75
CA ARG A 114 3.34 9.63 6.01
C ARG A 114 4.27 10.46 6.89
N THR A 115 4.18 10.33 8.21
CA THR A 115 4.92 11.13 9.19
C THR A 115 6.05 10.35 9.87
N ALA A 116 6.24 9.10 9.49
CA ALA A 116 7.25 8.22 10.06
C ALA A 116 8.66 8.81 9.91
N ALA A 117 9.34 8.99 11.05
CA ALA A 117 10.69 9.55 11.08
C ALA A 117 11.67 8.67 10.28
N GLY A 118 12.52 9.32 9.48
CA GLY A 118 13.53 8.64 8.66
C GLY A 118 13.00 8.05 7.34
N LEU A 119 11.69 8.10 7.09
CA LEU A 119 11.06 7.59 5.87
C LEU A 119 10.41 8.75 5.11
N ALA A 120 11.09 9.27 4.08
CA ALA A 120 10.63 10.46 3.36
C ALA A 120 9.25 10.29 2.70
N VAL A 121 8.85 9.06 2.38
CA VAL A 121 7.51 8.73 1.84
C VAL A 121 6.58 8.24 2.94
N GLY A 122 7.13 7.59 3.97
CA GLY A 122 6.38 7.10 5.13
C GLY A 122 6.43 5.58 5.25
N ARG A 123 5.45 5.01 5.94
CA ARG A 123 5.32 3.57 6.16
C ARG A 123 3.90 3.08 5.95
N MET A 124 3.78 1.83 5.54
CA MET A 124 2.51 1.13 5.36
C MET A 124 2.46 -0.12 6.23
N ALA A 125 1.30 -0.39 6.81
CA ALA A 125 0.98 -1.65 7.45
C ALA A 125 -0.15 -2.30 6.66
N VAL A 126 0.05 -3.53 6.20
CA VAL A 126 -0.83 -4.18 5.23
C VAL A 126 -1.17 -5.61 5.64
N ARG A 127 -2.37 -6.07 5.30
CA ARG A 127 -2.78 -7.46 5.44
C ARG A 127 -3.36 -7.98 4.12
N PRO A 128 -2.60 -8.74 3.31
CA PRO A 128 -3.14 -9.32 2.10
C PRO A 128 -4.33 -10.23 2.45
N ASP A 129 -5.42 -10.14 1.68
CA ASP A 129 -6.57 -11.03 1.79
C ASP A 129 -6.59 -12.02 0.62
N GLY A 130 -5.46 -12.71 0.46
CA GLY A 130 -5.18 -13.58 -0.68
C GLY A 130 -4.43 -12.88 -1.81
N PHE A 131 -4.17 -13.64 -2.88
CA PHE A 131 -3.43 -13.18 -4.05
C PHE A 131 -3.68 -14.07 -5.27
N ALA A 132 -3.53 -13.52 -6.48
CA ALA A 132 -3.50 -14.30 -7.72
C ALA A 132 -2.06 -14.67 -8.12
N CYS A 133 -1.85 -15.88 -8.67
CA CYS A 133 -0.56 -16.32 -9.21
C CYS A 133 -0.75 -17.27 -10.41
N LEU A 134 0.33 -17.54 -11.14
CA LEU A 134 0.33 -18.46 -12.28
C LEU A 134 0.49 -19.92 -11.87
N PRO A 135 0.10 -20.89 -12.72
CA PRO A 135 0.34 -22.29 -12.47
C PRO A 135 1.84 -22.57 -12.30
N GLY A 136 2.19 -23.33 -11.26
CA GLY A 136 3.59 -23.65 -10.95
C GLY A 136 4.33 -22.63 -10.07
N ASP A 137 3.69 -21.50 -9.69
CA ASP A 137 4.26 -20.62 -8.67
C ASP A 137 4.41 -21.38 -7.33
N PRO A 138 5.59 -21.36 -6.68
CA PRO A 138 5.79 -21.99 -5.38
C PRO A 138 4.82 -21.52 -4.28
N ALA A 139 4.34 -20.28 -4.35
CA ALA A 139 3.36 -19.72 -3.42
C ALA A 139 1.95 -20.27 -3.64
N ALA A 140 1.66 -20.97 -4.74
CA ALA A 140 0.33 -21.54 -5.00
C ALA A 140 -0.16 -22.51 -3.89
N ALA A 141 0.76 -23.01 -3.05
CA ALA A 141 0.44 -23.84 -1.89
C ALA A 141 0.02 -23.04 -0.63
N LEU A 142 0.14 -21.71 -0.65
CA LEU A 142 -0.27 -20.84 0.46
C LEU A 142 -1.79 -20.68 0.53
N SER A 143 -2.30 -20.49 1.75
CA SER A 143 -3.69 -20.11 1.97
C SER A 143 -4.01 -18.78 1.27
N GLY A 144 -5.17 -18.71 0.61
CA GLY A 144 -5.60 -17.52 -0.13
C GLY A 144 -4.98 -17.38 -1.53
N ALA A 145 -4.21 -18.37 -2.00
CA ALA A 145 -3.73 -18.38 -3.39
C ALA A 145 -4.88 -18.68 -4.37
N ARG A 146 -5.06 -17.80 -5.36
CA ARG A 146 -5.92 -18.00 -6.53
C ARG A 146 -5.04 -18.25 -7.75
N VAL A 147 -4.97 -19.50 -8.19
CA VAL A 147 -4.21 -19.84 -9.40
C VAL A 147 -5.06 -19.48 -10.62
N VAL A 148 -4.58 -18.53 -11.42
CA VAL A 148 -5.23 -18.11 -12.68
C VAL A 148 -4.62 -18.86 -13.87
N PRO A 149 -5.35 -19.07 -14.98
CA PRO A 149 -4.91 -19.99 -16.03
C PRO A 149 -3.72 -19.48 -16.86
N ASP A 150 -3.58 -18.16 -17.03
CA ASP A 150 -2.58 -17.56 -17.91
C ASP A 150 -2.21 -16.12 -17.50
N GLU A 151 -1.23 -15.54 -18.23
CA GLU A 151 -0.77 -14.18 -17.96
C GLU A 151 -1.85 -13.11 -18.19
N GLU A 152 -2.81 -13.34 -19.10
CA GLU A 152 -3.85 -12.34 -19.35
C GLU A 152 -4.86 -12.31 -18.21
N ALA A 153 -5.24 -13.48 -17.69
CA ALA A 153 -6.05 -13.60 -16.50
C ALA A 153 -5.33 -12.99 -15.28
N LEU A 154 -4.01 -13.15 -15.18
CA LEU A 154 -3.23 -12.48 -14.15
C LEU A 154 -3.31 -10.95 -14.32
N ARG A 155 -3.18 -10.42 -15.55
CA ARG A 155 -3.23 -8.96 -15.81
C ARG A 155 -4.60 -8.38 -15.49
N ALA A 156 -5.66 -9.15 -15.76
CA ALA A 156 -7.01 -8.79 -15.37
C ALA A 156 -7.14 -8.64 -13.85
N ALA A 157 -6.55 -9.55 -13.08
CA ALA A 157 -6.59 -9.50 -11.62
C ALA A 157 -5.94 -8.24 -11.01
N VAL A 158 -5.06 -7.52 -11.71
CA VAL A 158 -4.52 -6.22 -11.24
C VAL A 158 -5.58 -5.11 -11.21
N ARG A 159 -6.66 -5.28 -11.97
CA ARG A 159 -7.72 -4.28 -12.17
C ARG A 159 -9.00 -4.62 -11.39
N GLU A 160 -8.98 -5.73 -10.65
CA GLU A 160 -10.06 -6.22 -9.77
C GLU A 160 -9.82 -5.76 -8.33
#